data_AF-A0A3B5ASF2-F1
#
_entry.id   AF-A0A3B5ASF2-F1
#
_cell.length_a   1.000
_cell.length_b   1.000
_cell.length_c   1.000
_cell.angle_alpha   90.00
_cell.angle_beta   90.00
_cell.angle_gamma   90.00
#
_symmetry.space_group_name_H-M   'P 1'
#
loop_
_entity.id
_entity.type
_entity.pdbx_description
1 polymer ?
#
loop_
_entity_poly.entity_id
_entity_poly.type
_entity_poly.pdbx_seq_one_letter_code
_entity_poly.pdbx_strand_id
1 'polypeptide(L)'
;MTEFLQVQPTRGVRILITKAHLHNTLAFPKHRSPCERTDLRMAIVADHLGLSWTELARELDFSVEEINFIRVENPNSLTAQSFMLLKKWVHRDGKNATTDALTAVLTKINRLDIVTLLEGPIFDYGNISGTRCFADDNAVFPDQSDGKV
;
A
#
# COMPACT_ATOMS: atom_id res chain seq x y z
N MET A 1 30.34 20.09 -5.87
CA MET A 1 31.72 20.37 -5.41
C MET A 1 31.71 21.86 -5.10
N THR A 2 31.72 22.29 -3.84
CA THR A 2 32.96 22.45 -3.05
C THR A 2 32.66 22.40 -1.54
N GLU A 3 33.39 21.59 -0.77
CA GLU A 3 33.42 21.64 0.70
C GLU A 3 34.46 22.68 1.14
N PHE A 4 34.13 23.50 2.15
CA PHE A 4 35.14 24.29 2.87
C PHE A 4 35.21 23.81 4.33
N LEU A 5 36.37 23.24 4.69
CA LEU A 5 36.74 22.86 6.04
C LEU A 5 37.38 24.08 6.72
N GLN A 6 36.82 24.57 7.83
CA GLN A 6 37.50 25.55 8.67
C GLN A 6 37.98 24.89 9.97
N VAL A 7 39.31 24.80 10.12
CA VAL A 7 40.02 24.21 11.26
C VAL A 7 40.20 25.27 12.36
N GLN A 8 39.92 24.92 13.62
CA GLN A 8 40.21 25.76 14.80
C GLN A 8 41.19 25.04 15.75
N PRO A 9 42.06 25.75 16.48
CA PRO A 9 43.43 25.30 16.70
C PRO A 9 43.68 24.45 17.96
N THR A 10 42.68 24.15 18.79
CA THR A 10 42.99 23.62 20.14
C THR A 10 42.22 22.41 20.65
N ARG A 11 41.16 21.88 20.02
CA ARG A 11 40.56 20.60 20.47
C ARG A 11 39.84 19.84 19.34
N GLY A 12 40.53 18.92 18.67
CA GLY A 12 39.96 17.83 17.85
C GLY A 12 39.18 18.25 16.60
N VAL A 13 39.23 17.44 15.54
CA VAL A 13 38.38 17.63 14.37
C VAL A 13 36.93 17.35 14.78
N ARG A 14 36.14 18.39 15.02
CA ARG A 14 34.68 18.27 15.10
C ARG A 14 34.10 18.64 13.75
N ILE A 15 33.55 17.66 13.07
CA ILE A 15 32.62 17.87 11.96
C ILE A 15 31.44 18.65 12.56
N LEU A 16 31.40 19.96 12.32
CA LEU A 16 30.19 20.75 12.53
C LEU A 16 29.25 20.41 11.38
N ILE A 17 28.55 19.27 11.48
CA ILE A 17 27.30 19.09 10.75
C ILE A 17 26.41 20.21 11.25
N THR A 18 26.27 21.22 10.41
CA THR A 18 25.38 22.37 10.55
C THR A 18 24.04 21.88 11.10
N LYS A 19 23.78 22.19 12.37
CA LYS A 19 22.48 22.51 12.99
C LYS A 19 21.21 22.09 12.23
N ALA A 20 21.12 20.81 11.89
CA ALA A 20 19.90 20.07 11.57
C ALA A 20 19.87 18.74 12.35
N HIS A 21 20.67 18.65 13.40
CA HIS A 21 20.41 17.72 14.48
C HIS A 21 19.20 18.23 15.27
N LEU A 22 18.21 17.36 15.44
CA LEU A 22 17.16 17.40 16.46
C LEU A 22 15.75 17.87 16.09
N HIS A 23 15.27 17.70 14.85
CA HIS A 23 13.82 17.62 14.64
C HIS A 23 13.41 16.78 13.42
N ASN A 24 13.70 15.47 13.42
CA ASN A 24 12.79 14.54 12.74
C ASN A 24 12.92 13.05 13.13
N THR A 25 13.19 12.76 14.40
CA THR A 25 13.06 11.39 14.93
C THR A 25 11.60 10.94 15.05
N LEU A 26 10.60 11.79 14.77
CA LEU A 26 9.18 11.42 14.79
C LEU A 26 8.39 12.18 13.73
N ALA A 27 8.72 12.01 12.45
CA ALA A 27 7.75 12.32 11.40
C ALA A 27 6.73 11.18 11.35
N PHE A 28 5.68 11.36 12.13
CA PHE A 28 4.33 10.88 11.82
C PHE A 28 4.06 10.96 10.31
N PRO A 29 3.28 10.01 9.76
CA PRO A 29 3.32 9.66 8.36
C PRO A 29 3.08 10.92 7.53
N LYS A 30 4.05 11.22 6.66
CA LYS A 30 3.85 12.15 5.54
C LYS A 30 2.45 11.89 5.01
N HIS A 31 1.63 12.93 4.87
CA HIS A 31 0.33 12.87 4.21
C HIS A 31 0.56 12.24 2.84
N ARG A 32 0.47 10.90 2.77
CA ARG A 32 0.52 10.17 1.51
C ARG A 32 -0.71 10.63 0.77
N SER A 33 -0.52 11.02 -0.48
CA SER A 33 -1.68 11.33 -1.31
C SER A 33 -2.63 10.14 -1.27
N PRO A 34 -3.94 10.35 -1.34
CA PRO A 34 -4.88 9.25 -1.20
C PRO A 34 -4.57 8.07 -2.15
N CYS A 35 -4.15 8.38 -3.39
CA CYS A 35 -3.65 7.38 -4.34
C CYS A 35 -2.43 6.57 -3.85
N GLU A 36 -1.48 7.17 -3.14
CA GLU A 36 -0.32 6.48 -2.56
C GLU A 36 -0.69 5.56 -1.39
N ARG A 37 -1.80 5.83 -0.68
CA ARG A 37 -2.29 4.98 0.42
C ARG A 37 -3.01 3.76 -0.13
N THR A 38 -3.82 3.94 -1.16
CA THR A 38 -4.53 2.88 -1.87
C THR A 38 -3.56 1.95 -2.60
N ASP A 39 -2.54 2.51 -3.26
CA ASP A 39 -1.48 1.72 -3.89
C ASP A 39 -0.65 0.95 -2.86
N LEU A 40 -0.39 1.50 -1.66
CA LEU A 40 0.29 0.76 -0.60
C LEU A 40 -0.50 -0.48 -0.15
N ARG A 41 -1.82 -0.34 0.03
CA ARG A 41 -2.70 -1.45 0.40
C ARG A 41 -2.67 -2.56 -0.65
N MET A 42 -2.81 -2.20 -1.93
CA MET A 42 -2.70 -3.17 -3.02
C MET A 42 -1.31 -3.80 -3.10
N ALA A 43 -0.23 -3.05 -2.84
CA ALA A 43 1.12 -3.60 -2.85
C ALA A 43 1.32 -4.66 -1.75
N ILE A 44 0.77 -4.44 -0.56
CA ILE A 44 0.82 -5.41 0.54
C ILE A 44 0.06 -6.69 0.18
N VAL A 45 -1.15 -6.57 -0.38
CA VAL A 45 -1.92 -7.74 -0.88
C VAL A 45 -1.15 -8.46 -1.98
N ALA A 46 -0.61 -7.73 -2.95
CA ALA A 46 0.13 -8.27 -4.08
C ALA A 46 1.37 -9.07 -3.66
N ASP A 47 2.08 -8.60 -2.64
CA ASP A 47 3.25 -9.27 -2.08
C ASP A 47 2.90 -10.64 -1.50
N HIS A 48 1.77 -10.72 -0.78
CA HIS A 48 1.27 -11.99 -0.25
C HIS A 48 0.66 -12.87 -1.34
N LEU A 49 0.02 -12.27 -2.36
CA LEU A 49 -0.66 -13.01 -3.41
C LEU A 49 0.29 -13.90 -4.21
N GLY A 50 1.41 -13.35 -4.68
CA GLY A 50 2.45 -14.12 -5.35
C GLY A 50 1.89 -15.01 -6.46
N LEU A 51 2.29 -16.29 -6.51
CA LEU A 51 1.89 -17.25 -7.56
C LEU A 51 0.36 -17.41 -7.74
N SER A 52 -0.44 -17.18 -6.69
CA SER A 52 -1.89 -17.32 -6.74
C SER A 52 -2.59 -16.23 -7.57
N TRP A 53 -1.86 -15.22 -8.07
CA TRP A 53 -2.46 -14.12 -8.82
C TRP A 53 -3.22 -14.56 -10.06
N THR A 54 -2.79 -15.64 -10.74
CA THR A 54 -3.50 -16.12 -11.94
C THR A 54 -4.80 -16.84 -11.60
N GLU A 55 -4.90 -17.46 -10.43
CA GLU A 55 -6.14 -18.08 -9.95
C GLU A 55 -7.12 -16.99 -9.51
N LEU A 56 -6.62 -15.98 -8.78
CA LEU A 56 -7.40 -14.80 -8.44
C LEU A 56 -7.94 -14.09 -9.68
N ALA A 57 -7.10 -13.91 -10.71
CA ALA A 57 -7.50 -13.26 -11.96
C ALA A 57 -8.65 -14.00 -12.66
N ARG A 58 -8.60 -15.33 -12.69
CA ARG A 58 -9.67 -16.16 -13.30
C ARG A 58 -10.98 -16.04 -12.54
N GLU A 59 -10.93 -16.09 -11.21
CA GLU A 59 -12.14 -15.91 -10.38
C GLU A 59 -12.69 -14.47 -10.40
N LEU A 60 -11.89 -13.49 -10.81
CA LEU A 60 -12.30 -12.11 -11.09
C LEU A 60 -12.69 -11.90 -12.57
N ASP A 61 -12.88 -12.98 -13.33
CA ASP A 61 -13.30 -12.96 -14.74
C ASP A 61 -12.36 -12.22 -15.70
N PHE A 62 -11.05 -12.21 -15.42
CA PHE A 62 -10.05 -11.78 -16.40
C PHE A 62 -9.82 -12.85 -17.46
N SER A 63 -9.72 -12.44 -18.73
CA SER A 63 -9.46 -13.36 -19.83
C SER A 63 -8.03 -13.90 -19.81
N VAL A 64 -7.81 -14.99 -20.55
CA VAL A 64 -6.46 -15.55 -20.72
C VAL A 64 -5.53 -14.54 -21.38
N GLU A 65 -6.04 -13.76 -22.33
CA GLU A 65 -5.30 -12.70 -23.01
C GLU A 65 -4.87 -11.60 -22.04
N GLU A 66 -5.75 -11.15 -21.15
CA GLU A 66 -5.44 -10.13 -20.16
C GLU A 66 -4.41 -10.62 -19.12
N ILE A 67 -4.55 -11.86 -18.67
CA ILE A 67 -3.58 -12.51 -17.78
C ILE A 67 -2.21 -12.60 -18.47
N ASN A 68 -2.18 -13.01 -19.74
CA ASN A 68 -0.94 -13.09 -20.50
C ASN A 68 -0.31 -11.72 -20.72
N PHE A 69 -1.11 -10.68 -20.99
CA PHE A 69 -0.63 -9.31 -21.12
C PHE A 69 0.08 -8.84 -19.84
N ILE A 70 -0.53 -9.03 -18.67
CA ILE A 70 0.08 -8.66 -17.37
C ILE A 70 1.42 -9.38 -17.16
N ARG A 71 1.48 -10.68 -17.52
CA ARG A 71 2.69 -11.50 -17.40
C ARG A 71 3.84 -10.97 -18.26
N VAL A 72 3.55 -10.65 -19.51
CA VAL A 72 4.56 -10.18 -20.47
C VAL A 72 5.08 -8.81 -20.10
N GLU A 73 4.23 -7.91 -19.60
CA GLU A 73 4.63 -6.57 -19.14
C GLU A 73 5.47 -6.61 -17.85
N ASN A 74 5.32 -7.66 -17.03
CA ASN A 74 5.98 -7.78 -15.73
C ASN A 74 6.70 -9.13 -15.58
N PRO A 75 7.65 -9.49 -16.45
CA PRO A 75 8.13 -10.87 -16.59
C PRO A 75 8.92 -11.39 -15.38
N ASN A 76 9.56 -10.49 -14.63
CA ASN A 76 10.52 -10.84 -13.58
C ASN A 76 9.97 -10.75 -12.16
N SER A 77 8.71 -10.38 -11.97
CA SER A 77 8.16 -10.12 -10.64
C SER A 77 6.70 -10.55 -10.52
N LEU A 78 6.46 -11.59 -9.72
CA LEU A 78 5.12 -12.02 -9.35
C LEU A 78 4.39 -10.97 -8.52
N THR A 79 5.10 -10.24 -7.67
CA THR A 79 4.53 -9.11 -6.91
C THR A 79 4.06 -8.02 -7.86
N ALA A 80 4.84 -7.69 -8.90
CA ALA A 80 4.42 -6.71 -9.91
C ALA A 80 3.22 -7.22 -10.75
N GLN A 81 3.21 -8.49 -11.16
CA GLN A 81 2.06 -9.10 -11.85
C GLN A 81 0.80 -9.03 -10.99
N SER A 82 0.91 -9.41 -9.71
CA SER A 82 -0.18 -9.36 -8.73
C SER A 82 -0.68 -7.93 -8.52
N PHE A 83 0.22 -6.97 -8.39
CA PHE A 83 -0.13 -5.57 -8.21
C PHE A 83 -0.85 -5.00 -9.45
N MET A 84 -0.36 -5.31 -10.64
CA MET A 84 -0.97 -4.85 -11.90
C MET A 84 -2.35 -5.47 -12.13
N LEU A 85 -2.55 -6.73 -11.72
CA LEU A 85 -3.89 -7.34 -11.69
C LEU A 85 -4.83 -6.53 -10.81
N LEU A 86 -4.44 -6.25 -9.56
CA LEU A 86 -5.27 -5.49 -8.62
C LEU A 86 -5.58 -4.08 -9.15
N LYS A 87 -4.59 -3.37 -9.74
CA LYS A 87 -4.81 -2.06 -10.37
C LYS A 87 -5.84 -2.14 -11.50
N LYS A 88 -5.75 -3.15 -12.37
CA LYS A 88 -6.71 -3.35 -13.46
C LYS A 88 -8.10 -3.68 -12.94
N TRP A 89 -8.19 -4.52 -11.91
CA TRP A 89 -9.46 -4.86 -11.26
C TRP A 89 -10.13 -3.64 -10.65
N VAL A 90 -9.40 -2.84 -9.87
CA VAL A 90 -9.91 -1.59 -9.30
C VAL A 90 -10.33 -0.59 -10.38
N HIS A 91 -9.58 -0.50 -11.47
CA HIS A 91 -9.94 0.36 -12.59
C HIS A 91 -11.21 -0.10 -13.32
N ARG A 92 -11.38 -1.42 -13.52
CA ARG A 92 -12.52 -2.03 -14.21
C ARG A 92 -13.80 -1.93 -13.38
N ASP A 93 -13.71 -2.27 -12.09
CA ASP A 93 -14.89 -2.44 -11.23
C ASP A 93 -15.17 -1.20 -10.37
N GLY A 94 -14.21 -0.27 -10.26
CA GLY A 94 -14.37 1.01 -9.57
C GLY A 94 -14.87 0.82 -8.12
N LYS A 95 -16.04 1.39 -7.82
CA LYS A 95 -16.67 1.28 -6.49
C LYS A 95 -17.08 -0.14 -6.10
N ASN A 96 -17.19 -1.05 -7.06
CA ASN A 96 -17.48 -2.45 -6.81
C ASN A 96 -16.22 -3.26 -6.46
N ALA A 97 -15.03 -2.69 -6.63
CA ALA A 97 -13.78 -3.30 -6.18
C ALA A 97 -13.65 -3.18 -4.65
N THR A 98 -14.46 -3.92 -3.90
CA THR A 98 -14.54 -3.86 -2.44
C THR A 98 -13.68 -4.91 -1.75
N THR A 99 -13.37 -4.67 -0.48
CA THR A 99 -12.70 -5.66 0.37
C THR A 99 -13.50 -6.95 0.46
N ASP A 100 -14.83 -6.87 0.51
CA ASP A 100 -15.74 -8.02 0.55
C ASP A 100 -15.66 -8.84 -0.74
N ALA A 101 -15.65 -8.16 -1.90
CA ALA A 101 -15.52 -8.83 -3.20
C ALA A 101 -14.18 -9.58 -3.30
N LEU A 102 -13.09 -8.93 -2.89
CA LEU A 102 -11.77 -9.56 -2.87
C LEU A 102 -11.70 -10.74 -1.90
N THR A 103 -12.27 -10.59 -0.70
CA THR A 103 -12.32 -11.62 0.34
C THR A 103 -13.10 -12.86 -0.12
N ALA A 104 -14.24 -12.66 -0.78
CA ALA A 104 -15.04 -13.75 -1.32
C ALA A 104 -14.23 -14.58 -2.33
N VAL A 105 -13.51 -13.92 -3.24
CA VAL A 105 -12.70 -14.60 -4.25
C VAL A 105 -11.46 -15.27 -3.63
N LEU A 106 -10.76 -14.61 -2.71
CA LEU A 106 -9.63 -15.19 -1.97
C LEU A 106 -10.02 -16.46 -1.21
N THR A 107 -11.22 -16.48 -0.63
CA THR A 107 -11.77 -17.64 0.06
C THR A 107 -11.98 -18.80 -0.92
N LYS A 108 -12.51 -18.53 -2.13
CA LYS A 108 -12.70 -19.57 -3.16
C LYS A 108 -11.39 -20.23 -3.59
N ILE A 109 -10.32 -19.45 -3.71
CA ILE A 109 -8.97 -19.98 -4.04
C ILE A 109 -8.17 -20.41 -2.81
N ASN A 110 -8.84 -20.51 -1.65
CA ASN A 110 -8.26 -20.99 -0.39
C ASN A 110 -7.05 -20.18 0.11
N ARG A 111 -7.02 -18.87 -0.16
CA ARG A 111 -6.01 -17.91 0.34
C ARG A 111 -6.50 -17.17 1.58
N LEU A 112 -6.83 -17.94 2.61
CA LEU A 112 -7.34 -17.43 3.89
C LEU A 112 -6.30 -16.59 4.66
N ASP A 113 -5.02 -16.82 4.40
CA ASP A 113 -3.93 -16.00 4.94
C ASP A 113 -4.08 -14.52 4.53
N ILE A 114 -4.45 -14.27 3.27
CA ILE A 114 -4.70 -12.90 2.79
C ILE A 114 -6.04 -12.37 3.30
N VAL A 115 -7.05 -13.22 3.46
CA VAL A 115 -8.33 -12.82 4.08
C VAL A 115 -8.07 -12.27 5.49
N THR A 116 -7.32 -12.98 6.31
CA THR A 116 -6.97 -12.51 7.67
C THR A 116 -6.11 -11.24 7.65
N LEU A 117 -5.26 -11.07 6.62
CA LEU A 117 -4.49 -9.83 6.42
C LEU A 117 -5.41 -8.64 6.13
N LEU A 118 -6.44 -8.83 5.30
CA LEU A 118 -7.43 -7.81 4.95
C LEU A 118 -8.31 -7.44 6.14
N GLU A 119 -8.65 -8.39 7.01
CA GLU A 119 -9.37 -8.14 8.27
C GLU A 119 -8.47 -7.53 9.35
N GLY A 120 -7.15 -7.59 9.14
CA GLY A 120 -6.14 -7.16 10.09
C GLY A 120 -6.07 -5.64 10.27
N PRO A 121 -5.44 -5.18 11.38
CA PRO A 121 -5.35 -3.76 11.73
C PRO A 121 -4.63 -2.90 10.68
N ILE A 122 -3.79 -3.54 9.84
CA ILE A 122 -3.04 -2.92 8.73
C ILE A 122 -4.00 -2.31 7.69
N PHE A 123 -5.18 -2.91 7.49
CA PHE A 123 -6.16 -2.46 6.49
C PHE A 123 -7.29 -1.58 7.05
N ASP A 124 -7.17 -1.17 8.33
CA ASP A 124 -8.01 -0.26 9.14
C ASP A 124 -8.70 -0.97 10.34
N TYR A 125 -7.97 -1.13 11.45
CA TYR A 125 -8.44 -1.48 12.81
C TYR A 125 -9.99 -1.48 13.00
N GLY A 126 -10.62 -2.64 12.82
CA GLY A 126 -11.98 -2.92 13.32
C GLY A 126 -13.17 -2.26 12.60
N ASN A 127 -13.00 -1.57 11.47
CA ASN A 127 -14.12 -0.89 10.78
C ASN A 127 -14.20 -1.12 9.25
N ILE A 128 -13.43 -2.08 8.73
CA ILE A 128 -13.42 -2.51 7.32
C ILE A 128 -14.35 -3.69 7.03
N SER A 129 -15.09 -4.18 8.03
CA SER A 129 -16.15 -5.19 7.85
C SER A 129 -17.38 -4.64 7.12
N GLY A 130 -17.22 -3.74 6.16
CA GLY A 130 -18.29 -3.17 5.37
C GLY A 130 -17.80 -2.34 4.18
N THR A 131 -18.16 -2.79 2.98
CA THR A 131 -18.38 -2.03 1.73
C THR A 131 -17.31 -1.01 1.27
N ARG A 132 -16.15 -0.91 1.92
CA ARG A 132 -15.07 0.00 1.52
C ARG A 132 -14.43 -0.51 0.23
N CYS A 133 -14.42 0.35 -0.78
CA CYS A 133 -13.81 0.05 -2.06
C CYS A 133 -12.37 0.52 -2.14
N PHE A 134 -11.55 -0.23 -2.87
CA PHE A 134 -10.18 0.13 -3.21
C PHE A 134 -10.12 1.33 -4.17
N ALA A 135 -11.26 1.83 -4.66
CA ALA A 135 -11.34 3.07 -5.42
C ALA A 135 -11.65 4.31 -4.55
N ASP A 136 -12.05 4.13 -3.29
CA ASP A 136 -12.43 5.23 -2.40
C ASP A 136 -11.24 5.66 -1.53
N ASP A 137 -10.82 6.90 -1.73
CA ASP A 137 -9.66 7.52 -1.10
C ASP A 137 -10.00 8.27 0.21
N ASN A 138 -11.25 8.18 0.67
CA ASN A 138 -11.74 9.00 1.78
C ASN A 138 -11.48 8.32 3.13
N ALA A 139 -10.33 8.61 3.73
CA ALA A 139 -10.13 8.38 5.15
C ALA A 139 -11.11 9.27 5.93
N VAL A 140 -12.22 8.70 6.41
CA VAL A 140 -12.91 9.26 7.57
C VAL A 140 -11.92 9.20 8.72
N PHE A 141 -11.21 10.30 8.93
CA PHE A 141 -10.57 10.54 10.21
C PHE A 141 -11.72 10.64 11.22
N PRO A 142 -11.72 9.86 12.32
CA PRO A 142 -12.57 10.23 13.44
C PRO A 142 -12.08 11.62 13.86
N ASP A 143 -12.92 12.62 13.60
CA ASP A 143 -12.74 13.96 14.17
C ASP A 143 -12.62 13.75 15.67
N GLN A 144 -11.41 13.96 16.21
CA GLN A 144 -11.20 13.92 17.65
C GLN A 144 -11.90 15.15 18.23
N SER A 145 -13.17 14.94 18.54
CA SER A 145 -13.91 15.57 19.63
C SER A 145 -13.64 17.06 19.85
N ASP A 146 -14.60 17.84 19.37
CA ASP A 146 -15.16 19.01 20.04
C ASP A 146 -14.88 18.98 21.57
N GLY A 147 -14.17 20.00 22.03
CA GLY A 147 -13.59 20.02 23.36
C GLY A 147 -13.31 21.45 23.81
N LYS A 148 -14.34 22.30 23.82
CA LYS A 148 -14.38 23.48 24.69
C LYS A 148 -15.83 23.81 25.08
N VAL A 149 -16.18 23.38 26.30
CA VAL A 149 -17.18 24.07 27.13
C VAL A 149 -16.46 25.15 27.91
#